data_AF-A0A3B0Y186-F1
#
_entry.id   AF-A0A3B0Y186-F1
#
_cell.length_a   1.000
_cell.length_b   1.000
_cell.length_c   1.000
_cell.angle_alpha   90.00
_cell.angle_beta   90.00
_cell.angle_gamma   90.00
#
_symmetry.space_group_name_H-M   'P 1'
#
loop_
_entity.id
_entity.type
_entity.pdbx_description
1 polymer ?
#
loop_
_entity_poly.entity_id
_entity_poly.type
_entity_poly.pdbx_seq_one_letter_code
_entity_poly.pdbx_strand_id
1 'polypeptide(L)' 'MINSNTLNIGDRVRIISTGQEVTIDQISAYGFSVIKFNSGGTYRFLNSKLEKSLPERTLRPAYNS' A
#
# COMPACT_ATOMS: atom_id res chain seq x y z
N MET A 1 2.69 15.33 -13.28
CA MET A 1 2.55 14.89 -11.88
C MET A 1 2.49 13.38 -11.89
N ILE A 2 3.60 12.69 -11.60
CA ILE A 2 3.63 11.23 -11.62
C ILE A 2 3.36 10.74 -10.19
N ASN A 3 2.08 10.68 -9.80
CA ASN A 3 1.70 9.96 -8.59
C ASN A 3 1.64 8.47 -8.93
N SER A 4 2.79 7.83 -9.04
CA SER A 4 2.95 6.39 -9.29
C SER A 4 2.56 5.52 -8.09
N ASN A 5 1.49 5.87 -7.36
CA ASN A 5 0.91 4.97 -6.35
C ASN A 5 -0.15 4.09 -7.00
N THR A 6 0.24 3.40 -8.08
CA THR A 6 -0.54 2.29 -8.61
C THR A 6 -0.42 1.14 -7.62
N LEU A 7 -1.53 0.87 -6.92
CA LEU A 7 -1.70 -0.31 -6.10
C LEU A 7 -1.79 -1.53 -7.04
N ASN A 8 -1.19 -2.64 -6.63
CA ASN A 8 -1.26 -3.93 -7.33
C ASN A 8 -1.68 -5.02 -6.34
N ILE A 9 -2.31 -6.08 -6.85
CA ILE A 9 -2.58 -7.28 -6.06
C ILE A 9 -1.25 -7.85 -5.56
N GLY A 10 -1.19 -8.19 -4.27
CA GLY A 10 0.02 -8.63 -3.59
C GLY A 10 0.90 -7.50 -3.03
N ASP A 11 0.61 -6.23 -3.31
CA ASP A 11 1.33 -5.12 -2.68
C ASP A 11 1.11 -5.15 -1.16
N ARG A 12 2.20 -4.99 -0.41
CA ARG A 12 2.15 -4.62 1.01
C ARG A 12 1.93 -3.13 1.13
N VAL A 13 0.86 -2.76 1.80
CA VAL A 13 0.45 -1.37 2.00
C VAL A 13 0.16 -1.12 3.47
N ARG A 14 0.26 0.13 3.86
CA ARG A 14 -0.06 0.61 5.20
C ARG A 14 -1.41 1.29 5.20
N ILE A 15 -2.27 0.95 6.15
CA ILE A 15 -3.51 1.68 6.40
C ILE A 15 -3.15 2.99 7.10
N ILE A 16 -3.48 4.13 6.50
CA ILE A 16 -3.05 5.46 7.00
C ILE A 16 -3.54 5.72 8.42
N SER A 17 -4.78 5.35 8.75
CA SER A 17 -5.40 5.68 10.05
C SER A 17 -4.88 4.85 11.22
N THR A 18 -4.42 3.62 10.97
CA THR A 18 -3.96 2.70 12.04
C THR A 18 -2.45 2.45 11.98
N GLY A 19 -1.82 2.80 10.88
CA GLY A 19 -0.43 2.47 10.61
C GLY A 19 -0.18 0.98 10.38
N GLN A 20 -1.22 0.14 10.29
CA GLN A 20 -1.09 -1.30 10.16
C GLN A 20 -0.73 -1.71 8.73
N GLU A 21 0.21 -2.64 8.61
CA GLU A 21 0.57 -3.23 7.32
C GLU A 21 -0.35 -4.39 6.96
N VAL A 22 -0.79 -4.38 5.70
CA VAL A 22 -1.73 -5.35 5.13
C VAL A 22 -1.36 -5.66 3.68
N THR A 23 -1.89 -6.75 3.15
CA THR A 23 -1.68 -7.16 1.76
C THR A 23 -2.95 -6.92 0.96
N ILE A 24 -2.79 -6.37 -0.25
CA ILE A 24 -3.88 -6.24 -1.22
C ILE A 24 -4.20 -7.62 -1.82
N ASP A 25 -5.44 -8.06 -1.66
CA ASP A 25 -5.96 -9.31 -2.22
C ASP A 25 -6.63 -9.06 -3.58
N GLN A 26 -7.36 -7.95 -3.73
CA GLN A 26 -8.03 -7.57 -4.98
C GLN A 26 -8.07 -6.06 -5.14
N ILE A 27 -8.16 -5.60 -6.40
CA ILE A 27 -8.30 -4.19 -6.74
C ILE A 27 -9.57 -3.98 -7.53
N SER A 28 -10.35 -2.99 -7.10
CA SER A 28 -11.53 -2.55 -7.83
C SER A 28 -11.23 -1.34 -8.71
N ALA A 29 -11.86 -1.30 -9.89
CA ALA A 29 -11.90 -0.11 -10.73
C ALA A 29 -12.66 1.07 -10.08
N TYR A 30 -13.43 0.83 -9.01
CA TYR A 30 -14.22 1.85 -8.31
C TYR A 30 -13.48 2.55 -7.16
N GLY A 31 -12.14 2.54 -7.16
CA GLY A 31 -11.33 3.31 -6.21
C GLY A 31 -11.20 2.71 -4.81
N PHE A 32 -11.49 1.41 -4.67
CA PHE A 32 -11.25 0.66 -3.43
C PHE A 32 -10.47 -0.63 -3.71
N SER A 33 -9.81 -1.13 -2.68
CA SER A 33 -9.09 -2.41 -2.69
C SER A 33 -9.64 -3.30 -1.60
N VAL A 34 -9.56 -4.60 -1.85
CA VAL A 34 -9.84 -5.62 -0.85
C VAL A 34 -8.51 -6.02 -0.22
N ILE A 35 -8.43 -5.96 1.09
CA ILE A 35 -7.24 -6.34 1.86
C ILE A 35 -7.53 -7.55 2.74
N LYS A 36 -6.49 -8.34 2.99
CA LYS A 36 -6.52 -9.47 3.91
C LYS A 36 -5.63 -9.18 5.11
N PHE A 37 -6.20 -9.29 6.30
CA PHE A 37 -5.42 -9.19 7.54
C PHE A 37 -4.80 -10.54 7.90
N ASN A 38 -3.61 -10.50 8.52
CA ASN A 38 -2.95 -11.72 9.03
C ASN A 38 -3.78 -12.41 10.12
N SER A 39 -4.57 -11.66 10.88
CA SER A 39 -5.51 -12.17 11.87
C SER A 39 -6.74 -12.87 11.26
N GLY A 40 -6.86 -12.87 9.92
CA GLY A 40 -8.05 -13.30 9.20
C GLY A 40 -9.02 -12.15 8.94
N GLY A 41 -9.98 -12.41 8.04
CA GLY A 41 -10.95 -11.43 7.58
C GLY A 41 -10.50 -10.64 6.36
N THR A 42 -11.49 -10.25 5.55
CA THR A 42 -11.31 -9.56 4.27
C THR A 42 -12.14 -8.29 4.28
N TYR A 43 -11.50 -7.14 4.03
CA TYR A 43 -12.13 -5.82 4.19
C TYR A 43 -11.91 -4.95 2.96
N ARG A 44 -12.87 -4.06 2.69
CA ARG A 44 -12.76 -3.05 1.64
C ARG A 44 -12.21 -1.76 2.21
N PHE A 45 -11.17 -1.23 1.58
CA PHE A 45 -10.58 0.06 1.91
C PHE A 45 -10.53 0.95 0.68
N LEU A 46 -10.86 2.23 0.84
CA LEU A 46 -10.63 3.21 -0.21
C LEU A 46 -9.13 3.30 -0.49
N ASN A 47 -8.76 3.36 -1.77
CA ASN A 47 -7.35 3.42 -2.17
C ASN A 47 -6.64 4.65 -1.56
N SER A 48 -7.38 5.74 -1.34
CA SER A 48 -6.89 6.96 -0.66
C SER A 48 -6.59 6.79 0.82
N LYS A 49 -6.92 5.64 1.42
CA LYS A 49 -6.62 5.29 2.82
C LYS A 49 -5.45 4.30 2.95
N LEU A 50 -4.84 3.95 1.82
CA LEU A 50 -3.73 3.02 1.74
C LEU A 50 -2.50 3.76 1.22
N GLU A 51 -1.36 3.54 1.87
CA GLU A 51 -0.07 4.03 1.44
C GLU A 51 0.83 2.85 1.07
N LYS A 52 1.46 2.89 -0.10
CA LYS A 52 2.43 1.86 -0.47
C LYS A 52 3.69 2.06 0.37
N SER A 53 4.08 1.03 1.12
CA SER A 53 5.35 1.07 1.86
C SER A 53 6.47 1.14 0.83
N LEU A 54 7.04 2.34 0.62
CA LEU A 54 8.19 2.49 -0.27
C LEU A 54 9.35 1.68 0.32
N PRO A 55 10.05 0.85 -0.48
CA PRO A 55 11.28 0.23 0.00
C PRO A 55 12.26 1.35 0.36
N GLU A 56 12.79 1.29 1.57
CA GLU A 56 13.71 2.27 2.20
C GLU A 56 14.98 2.56 1.35
N ARG A 57 15.19 1.83 0.25
CA ARG A 57 16.37 1.90 -0.62
C ARG A 57 16.45 3.16 -1.50
N THR A 58 15.39 3.96 -1.59
CA THR A 58 15.39 5.17 -2.45
C THR A 58 15.63 6.48 -1.67
N LEU A 59 15.71 6.45 -0.33
CA LEU A 59 15.84 7.68 0.49
C LEU A 59 17.27 8.01 0.93
N ARG A 60 18.28 7.21 0.55
CA ARG A 60 19.68 7.56 0.80
C ARG A 60 20.27 8.18 -0.47
N PRO A 61 20.52 9.50 -0.53
CA PRO A 61 21.52 9.98 -1.47
C PRO A 61 22.81 9.22 -1.14
N ALA A 62 23.31 8.43 -2.09
CA ALA A 62 24.66 7.91 -2.00
C ALA A 62 25.57 9.14 -1.83
N TYR A 63 26.10 9.35 -0.63
CA TYR A 63 27.18 10.29 -0.43
C TYR A 63 28.36 9.74 -1.23
N ASN A 64 28.64 10.39 -2.36
CA ASN A 64 29.82 10.11 -3.16
C ASN A 64 31.05 10.45 -2.32
N SER A 65 31.95 9.47 -2.13
CA SER A 65 33.36 9.70 -1.79
C SER A 65 34.15 10.02 -3.04
#